data_AF-A0A228J1B3-F1
#
_entry.id   AF-A0A228J1B3-F1
#
_cell.length_a   1.000
_cell.length_b   1.000
_cell.length_c   1.000
_cell.angle_alpha   90.00
_cell.angle_beta   90.00
_cell.angle_gamma   90.00
#
_symmetry.space_group_name_H-M   'P 1'
#
loop_
_entity.id
_entity.type
_entity.pdbx_description
1 polymer ?
#
loop_
_entity_poly.entity_id
_entity_poly.type
_entity_poly.pdbx_seq_one_letter_code
_entity_poly.pdbx_strand_id
1 'polypeptide(L)'
;MAVLGTAVILFPHGDSRSNLGNGNVSGSGAKVKTVEDAIFAKEQVRPEVTRFERLSRFIGEYNANNLCDEVGGQDMIIPRSADQYTPFDRLFGKRLAKEVKAQFGGMVVYVPQQVGSGHTERNAEICLRRNSGWTIADLAQRFYLTERRIRQIINEGTSE
;
A
#
# COMPACT_ATOMS: atom_id res chain seq x y z
N MET A 1 -25.94 -32.88 7.68
CA MET A 1 -26.29 -32.69 6.27
C MET A 1 -26.96 -31.34 6.11
N ALA A 2 -26.26 -30.37 5.51
CA ALA A 2 -26.84 -29.16 4.95
C ALA A 2 -25.89 -28.70 3.83
N VAL A 3 -26.44 -28.54 2.64
CA VAL A 3 -25.75 -28.30 1.37
C VAL A 3 -26.04 -26.85 0.95
N LEU A 4 -25.15 -26.28 0.13
CA LEU A 4 -25.34 -25.09 -0.72
C LEU A 4 -25.14 -23.73 0.01
N GLY A 5 -24.50 -22.71 -0.58
CA GLY A 5 -24.26 -22.48 -1.99
C GLY A 5 -23.04 -21.61 -2.27
N THR A 6 -22.42 -21.91 -3.42
CA THR A 6 -21.30 -21.21 -4.03
C THR A 6 -21.83 -19.98 -4.76
N ALA A 7 -21.42 -18.78 -4.34
CA ALA A 7 -21.69 -17.55 -5.10
C ALA A 7 -20.58 -17.33 -6.13
N VAL A 8 -20.92 -17.52 -7.40
CA VAL A 8 -20.08 -17.18 -8.56
C VAL A 8 -20.28 -15.68 -8.85
N ILE A 9 -19.21 -14.89 -8.76
CA ILE A 9 -19.24 -13.47 -9.15
C ILE A 9 -18.72 -13.36 -10.59
N LEU A 10 -19.64 -13.02 -11.50
CA LEU A 10 -19.37 -12.69 -12.90
C LEU A 10 -18.63 -11.34 -13.01
N PHE A 11 -17.51 -11.30 -13.72
CA PHE A 11 -16.91 -10.08 -14.25
C PHE A 11 -17.44 -9.84 -15.67
N PRO A 12 -18.02 -8.66 -16.00
CA PRO A 12 -18.26 -8.31 -17.40
C PRO A 12 -16.97 -7.79 -18.05
N HIS A 13 -16.58 -8.46 -19.15
CA HIS A 13 -15.70 -7.89 -20.17
C HIS A 13 -16.45 -6.79 -20.93
N GLY A 14 -15.95 -5.56 -20.86
CA GLY A 14 -16.32 -4.46 -21.73
C GLY A 14 -15.22 -4.23 -22.76
N ASP A 15 -15.42 -4.82 -23.93
CA ASP A 15 -14.66 -4.57 -25.16
C ASP A 15 -15.41 -3.52 -26.01
N SER A 16 -14.73 -2.96 -27.03
CA SER A 16 -15.24 -2.03 -28.08
C SER A 16 -14.91 -0.54 -27.85
N ARG A 17 -13.95 0.07 -28.56
CA ARG A 17 -13.80 0.38 -30.01
C ARG A 17 -14.26 1.79 -30.36
N SER A 18 -13.30 2.58 -30.88
CA SER A 18 -13.44 3.49 -32.04
C SER A 18 -14.33 4.74 -31.82
N ASN A 19 -14.31 5.85 -32.54
CA ASN A 19 -13.59 6.38 -33.70
C ASN A 19 -13.97 7.88 -33.79
N LEU A 20 -13.27 8.64 -34.64
CA LEU A 20 -13.72 9.84 -35.37
C LEU A 20 -14.02 11.14 -34.60
N GLY A 21 -13.31 12.20 -34.98
CA GLY A 21 -13.70 13.56 -34.66
C GLY A 21 -12.75 14.64 -35.17
N ASN A 22 -12.36 14.60 -36.45
CA ASN A 22 -11.72 15.72 -37.13
C ASN A 22 -12.75 16.84 -37.32
N GLY A 23 -12.52 18.01 -36.72
CA GLY A 23 -13.36 19.21 -36.87
C GLY A 23 -12.48 20.46 -36.95
N ASN A 24 -12.09 20.81 -38.17
CA ASN A 24 -11.36 22.02 -38.51
C ASN A 24 -12.38 23.15 -38.68
N VAL A 25 -12.35 24.19 -37.83
CA VAL A 25 -13.18 25.40 -38.01
C VAL A 25 -12.29 26.63 -37.87
N SER A 26 -12.08 27.30 -39.00
CA SER A 26 -11.50 28.63 -39.08
C SER A 26 -12.50 29.66 -38.54
N GLY A 27 -12.06 30.45 -37.56
CA GLY A 27 -12.80 31.57 -37.00
C GLY A 27 -11.85 32.72 -36.70
N SER A 28 -11.88 33.73 -37.56
CA SER A 28 -11.10 34.96 -37.46
C SER A 28 -11.71 35.92 -36.44
N GLY A 29 -10.88 36.51 -35.59
CA GLY A 29 -11.14 37.83 -35.00
C GLY A 29 -11.71 37.85 -33.58
N ALA A 30 -10.83 37.89 -32.57
CA ALA A 30 -10.88 38.84 -31.45
C ALA A 30 -9.66 38.63 -30.54
N LYS A 31 -8.87 39.70 -30.35
CA LYS A 31 -7.87 39.80 -29.29
C LYS A 31 -8.53 39.56 -27.93
N VAL A 32 -8.34 38.38 -27.35
CA VAL A 32 -8.58 38.15 -25.92
C VAL A 32 -7.34 37.46 -25.38
N LYS A 33 -6.77 38.11 -24.36
CA LYS A 33 -5.49 37.81 -23.74
C LYS A 33 -5.41 36.32 -23.37
N THR A 34 -4.38 35.66 -23.87
CA THR A 34 -3.93 34.32 -23.47
C THR A 34 -3.87 34.27 -21.93
N VAL A 35 -4.75 33.47 -21.33
CA VAL A 35 -4.72 33.10 -19.90
C VAL A 35 -4.10 31.69 -19.75
N GLU A 36 -3.37 31.25 -20.76
CA GLU A 36 -2.58 30.03 -20.78
C GLU A 36 -1.12 30.46 -20.65
N ASP A 37 -0.59 30.31 -19.43
CA ASP A 37 0.82 30.36 -19.04
C ASP A 37 1.03 30.93 -17.61
N ALA A 38 0.00 30.90 -16.78
CA ALA A 38 0.20 30.61 -15.36
C ALA A 38 0.40 29.10 -15.16
N ILE A 39 1.30 28.50 -15.94
CA ILE A 39 1.96 27.25 -15.58
C ILE A 39 2.79 27.62 -14.36
N PHE A 40 2.17 27.52 -13.20
CA PHE A 40 2.85 27.55 -11.93
C PHE A 40 4.05 26.62 -12.08
N ALA A 41 5.24 27.23 -12.16
CA ALA A 41 6.46 26.65 -11.67
C ALA A 41 6.18 26.33 -10.19
N LYS A 42 5.47 25.22 -9.96
CA LYS A 42 5.58 24.47 -8.73
C LYS A 42 7.00 23.97 -8.77
N GLU A 43 7.89 24.85 -8.31
CA GLU A 43 9.18 24.54 -7.79
C GLU A 43 9.03 23.18 -7.13
N GLN A 44 9.53 22.16 -7.82
CA GLN A 44 9.51 20.79 -7.32
C GLN A 44 10.53 20.82 -6.19
N VAL A 45 10.08 21.31 -5.02
CA VAL A 45 10.76 21.19 -3.75
C VAL A 45 11.00 19.69 -3.64
N ARG A 46 12.24 19.29 -3.86
CA ARG A 46 12.65 17.90 -3.75
C ARG A 46 12.18 17.47 -2.36
N PRO A 47 11.23 16.52 -2.26
CA PRO A 47 10.67 16.17 -0.98
C PRO A 47 11.83 15.76 -0.06
N GLU A 48 11.93 16.40 1.10
CA GLU A 48 12.96 16.04 2.07
C GLU A 48 12.84 14.55 2.37
N VAL A 49 13.92 13.81 2.09
CA VAL A 49 13.97 12.38 2.37
C VAL A 49 14.07 12.24 3.88
N THR A 50 12.93 12.00 4.51
CA THR A 50 12.91 11.78 5.96
C THR A 50 13.39 10.37 6.23
N ARG A 51 14.33 10.23 7.18
CA ARG A 51 14.85 8.93 7.58
C ARG A 51 13.74 8.08 8.16
N PHE A 52 13.63 6.84 7.67
CA PHE A 52 12.69 5.82 8.14
C PHE A 52 12.64 5.70 9.67
N GLU A 53 13.78 5.86 10.35
CA GLU A 53 13.89 5.84 11.82
C GLU A 53 12.93 6.80 12.54
N ARG A 54 12.67 7.96 11.94
CA ARG A 54 11.78 8.96 12.56
C ARG A 54 10.32 8.55 12.41
N LEU A 55 9.98 7.97 11.26
CA LEU A 55 8.65 7.42 11.01
C LEU A 55 8.41 6.19 11.88
N SER A 56 9.37 5.26 11.97
CA SER A 56 9.25 4.02 12.74
C SER A 56 9.06 4.27 14.24
N ARG A 57 9.76 5.25 14.82
CA ARG A 57 9.55 5.68 16.21
C ARG A 57 8.15 6.25 16.45
N PHE A 58 7.55 6.89 15.45
CA PHE A 58 6.23 7.51 15.57
C PHE A 58 5.10 6.47 15.44
N ILE A 59 5.17 5.62 14.42
CA ILE A 59 4.14 4.59 14.18
C ILE A 59 4.28 3.37 15.11
N GLY A 60 5.45 3.20 15.74
CA GLY A 60 5.78 2.05 16.56
C GLY A 60 6.36 0.89 15.74
N GLU A 61 7.10 0.03 16.42
CA GLU A 61 7.86 -1.07 15.80
C GLU A 61 6.98 -2.03 15.01
N TYR A 62 5.82 -2.42 15.56
CA TYR A 62 4.88 -3.32 14.88
C TYR A 62 4.41 -2.76 13.52
N ASN A 63 4.01 -1.49 13.49
CA ASN A 63 3.53 -0.85 12.28
C ASN A 63 4.67 -0.54 11.29
N ALA A 64 5.87 -0.27 11.79
CA ALA A 64 7.05 -0.10 10.97
C ALA A 64 7.42 -1.41 10.25
N ASN A 65 7.34 -2.54 10.95
CA ASN A 65 7.58 -3.85 10.36
C ASN A 65 6.52 -4.19 9.31
N ASN A 66 5.24 -3.94 9.59
CA ASN A 66 4.18 -4.12 8.60
C ASN A 66 4.38 -3.23 7.37
N LEU A 67 4.88 -2.00 7.55
CA LEU A 67 5.18 -1.10 6.44
C LEU A 67 6.32 -1.63 5.57
N CYS A 68 7.38 -2.15 6.19
CA CYS A 68 8.48 -2.79 5.48
C CYS A 68 8.04 -4.06 4.73
N ASP A 69 7.10 -4.84 5.28
CA ASP A 69 6.57 -6.04 4.63
C ASP A 69 5.78 -5.70 3.35
N GLU A 70 4.99 -4.61 3.37
CA GLU A 70 4.07 -4.27 2.29
C GLU A 70 4.71 -3.40 1.20
N VAL A 71 5.60 -2.49 1.58
CA VAL A 71 6.21 -1.49 0.68
C VAL A 71 7.72 -1.35 0.87
N GLY A 72 8.39 -2.33 1.47
CA GLY A 72 9.85 -2.31 1.62
C GLY A 72 10.60 -2.30 0.30
N GLY A 73 11.75 -1.63 0.28
CA GLY A 73 12.64 -1.55 -0.88
C GLY A 73 12.30 -0.44 -1.87
N GLN A 74 11.38 0.46 -1.52
CA GLN A 74 10.99 1.59 -2.37
C GLN A 74 10.78 2.88 -1.57
N ASP A 75 10.88 3.99 -2.29
CA ASP A 75 10.55 5.32 -1.79
C ASP A 75 9.02 5.50 -1.77
N MET A 76 8.48 5.83 -0.60
CA MET A 76 7.06 6.07 -0.42
C MET A 76 6.80 7.55 -0.17
N ILE A 77 5.90 8.15 -0.95
CA ILE A 77 5.39 9.50 -0.72
C ILE A 77 4.25 9.44 0.28
N ILE A 78 4.36 10.20 1.38
CA ILE A 78 3.25 10.35 2.33
C ILE A 78 2.31 11.45 1.80
N PRO A 79 1.04 11.16 1.54
CA PRO A 79 0.11 12.16 1.02
C PRO A 79 -0.16 13.27 2.06
N ARG A 80 -0.23 14.53 1.62
CA ARG A 80 -0.62 15.67 2.48
C ARG A 80 -2.10 15.67 2.82
N SER A 81 -2.93 15.22 1.90
CA SER A 81 -4.39 15.33 2.01
C SER A 81 -4.98 14.16 2.79
N ALA A 82 -5.76 14.47 3.82
CA ALA A 82 -6.48 13.47 4.61
C ALA A 82 -7.75 12.94 3.90
N ASP A 83 -8.18 13.61 2.81
CA ASP A 83 -9.51 13.40 2.23
C ASP A 83 -9.62 12.20 1.27
N GLN A 84 -8.50 11.66 0.80
CA GLN A 84 -8.52 10.44 -0.02
C GLN A 84 -8.12 9.22 0.81
N TYR A 85 -8.94 8.17 0.69
CA TYR A 85 -8.64 6.86 1.24
C TYR A 85 -7.51 6.24 0.44
N THR A 86 -6.30 6.40 0.95
CA THR A 86 -5.08 5.90 0.34
C THR A 86 -4.77 4.50 0.85
N PRO A 87 -4.05 3.65 0.09
CA PRO A 87 -3.55 2.37 0.61
C PRO A 87 -2.83 2.49 1.96
N PHE A 88 -2.19 3.63 2.20
CA PHE A 88 -1.57 4.02 3.46
C PHE A 88 -2.56 4.00 4.65
N ASP A 89 -3.81 4.42 4.46
CA ASP A 89 -4.82 4.44 5.53
C ASP A 89 -5.25 3.02 5.95
N ARG A 90 -5.08 2.02 5.07
CA ARG A 90 -5.34 0.61 5.39
C ARG A 90 -4.23 0.01 6.25
N LEU A 91 -2.98 0.46 6.07
CA LEU A 91 -1.83 -0.07 6.79
C LEU A 91 -1.80 0.34 8.27
N PHE A 92 -2.12 1.61 8.55
CA PHE A 92 -2.01 2.17 9.90
C PHE A 92 -3.36 2.35 10.62
N GLY A 93 -4.46 2.24 9.87
CA GLY A 93 -5.79 2.64 10.34
C GLY A 93 -6.00 4.16 10.30
N LYS A 94 -7.27 4.57 10.22
CA LYS A 94 -7.67 5.97 9.95
C LYS A 94 -7.07 7.00 10.93
N ARG A 95 -6.98 6.65 12.22
CA ARG A 95 -6.51 7.57 13.25
C ARG A 95 -5.01 7.83 13.15
N LEU A 96 -4.21 6.75 13.17
CA LEU A 96 -2.76 6.86 13.08
C LEU A 96 -2.34 7.42 11.72
N ALA A 97 -3.01 7.04 10.63
CA ALA A 97 -2.74 7.60 9.31
C ALA A 97 -2.99 9.12 9.26
N LYS A 98 -4.05 9.62 9.92
CA LYS A 98 -4.30 11.08 10.02
C LYS A 98 -3.17 11.80 10.77
N GLU A 99 -2.69 11.21 11.87
CA GLU A 99 -1.59 11.77 12.66
C GLU A 99 -0.27 11.77 11.88
N VAL A 100 0.03 10.67 11.17
CA VAL A 100 1.22 10.58 10.31
C VAL A 100 1.13 11.57 9.14
N LYS A 101 -0.02 11.71 8.48
CA LYS A 101 -0.19 12.70 7.39
C LYS A 101 -0.06 14.14 7.89
N ALA A 102 -0.53 14.44 9.11
CA ALA A 102 -0.41 15.77 9.69
C ALA A 102 1.06 16.15 9.96
N GLN A 103 1.89 15.19 10.40
CA GLN A 103 3.28 15.47 10.76
C GLN A 103 4.26 15.23 9.61
N PHE A 104 3.98 14.26 8.74
CA PHE A 104 4.88 13.81 7.69
C PHE A 104 4.35 14.03 6.25
N GLY A 105 3.23 14.74 6.11
CA GLY A 105 2.58 14.98 4.83
C GLY A 105 3.47 15.66 3.79
N GLY A 106 3.60 15.03 2.62
CA GLY A 106 4.36 15.52 1.48
C GLY A 106 5.85 15.29 1.57
N MET A 107 6.30 14.49 2.54
CA MET A 107 7.67 13.99 2.61
C MET A 107 7.78 12.64 1.90
N VAL A 108 8.97 12.36 1.38
CA VAL A 108 9.32 11.04 0.86
C VAL A 108 10.06 10.31 1.97
N VAL A 109 9.65 9.08 2.23
CA VAL A 109 10.30 8.20 3.17
C VAL A 109 10.77 6.98 2.41
N TYR A 110 12.08 6.75 2.42
CA TYR A 110 12.64 5.48 1.97
C TYR A 110 12.24 4.40 2.98
N VAL A 111 11.49 3.39 2.55
CA VAL A 111 11.15 2.26 3.40
C VAL A 111 12.21 1.18 3.13
N PRO A 112 13.11 0.89 4.09
CA PRO A 112 14.10 -0.14 3.88
C PRO A 112 13.40 -1.47 3.66
N GLN A 113 13.90 -2.24 2.71
CA GLN A 113 13.52 -3.63 2.62
C GLN A 113 14.00 -4.31 3.91
N GLN A 114 13.09 -4.89 4.69
CA GLN A 114 13.47 -5.73 5.82
C GLN A 114 14.13 -7.00 5.25
N VAL A 115 15.44 -6.93 5.01
CA VAL A 115 16.32 -8.09 4.82
C VAL A 115 16.87 -8.46 6.20
N GLY A 116 16.13 -9.19 7.02
CA GLY A 116 16.73 -9.66 8.28
C GLY A 116 15.87 -10.26 9.38
N SER A 117 16.11 -11.55 9.61
CA SER A 117 16.14 -12.31 10.88
C SER A 117 14.89 -12.43 11.76
N GLY A 118 14.20 -11.34 12.12
CA GLY A 118 13.08 -11.43 13.07
C GLY A 118 11.89 -12.24 12.53
N HIS A 119 11.68 -12.13 11.22
CA HIS A 119 10.69 -12.93 10.52
C HIS A 119 11.16 -14.35 10.28
N THR A 120 12.45 -14.59 10.04
CA THR A 120 12.98 -15.94 9.80
C THR A 120 12.77 -16.82 11.03
N GLU A 121 13.08 -16.31 12.22
CA GLU A 121 12.91 -17.06 13.48
C GLU A 121 11.42 -17.28 13.80
N ARG A 122 10.58 -16.24 13.68
CA ARG A 122 9.13 -16.37 13.87
C ARG A 122 8.50 -17.33 12.85
N ASN A 123 8.90 -17.24 11.59
CA ASN A 123 8.38 -18.10 10.51
C ASN A 123 8.85 -19.54 10.70
N ALA A 124 10.11 -19.75 11.11
CA ALA A 124 10.61 -21.06 11.50
C ALA A 124 9.82 -21.64 12.69
N GLU A 125 9.51 -20.82 13.71
CA GLU A 125 8.68 -21.24 14.83
C GLU A 125 7.24 -21.58 14.40
N ILE A 126 6.64 -20.78 13.51
CA ILE A 126 5.32 -21.05 12.92
C ILE A 126 5.34 -22.41 12.19
N CYS A 127 6.37 -22.68 11.39
CA CYS A 127 6.51 -23.94 10.66
C CYS A 127 6.74 -25.13 11.62
N LEU A 128 7.59 -24.97 12.63
CA LEU A 128 7.86 -26.00 13.64
C LEU A 128 6.59 -26.36 14.44
N ARG A 129 5.83 -25.36 14.89
CA ARG A 129 4.55 -25.58 15.58
C ARG A 129 3.50 -26.20 14.68
N ARG A 130 3.47 -25.82 13.39
CA ARG A 130 2.58 -26.46 12.41
C ARG A 130 2.90 -27.95 12.24
N ASN A 131 4.17 -28.31 12.18
CA ASN A 131 4.65 -29.70 12.13
C ASN A 131 4.33 -30.46 13.43
N SER A 132 4.25 -29.74 14.55
CA SER A 132 3.84 -30.28 15.85
C SER A 132 2.31 -30.47 15.99
N GLY A 133 1.53 -30.23 14.93
CA GLY A 133 0.09 -30.46 14.90
C GLY A 133 -0.80 -29.24 15.23
N TRP A 134 -0.23 -28.04 15.40
CA TRP A 134 -1.03 -26.84 15.66
C TRP A 134 -1.89 -26.45 14.46
N THR A 135 -3.09 -25.92 14.71
CA THR A 135 -3.97 -25.46 13.64
C THR A 135 -3.60 -24.05 13.16
N ILE A 136 -4.00 -23.70 11.93
CA ILE A 136 -3.75 -22.36 11.36
C ILE A 136 -4.44 -21.28 12.21
N ALA A 137 -5.61 -21.57 12.77
CA ALA A 137 -6.35 -20.64 13.63
C ALA A 137 -5.58 -20.36 14.94
N ASP A 138 -5.04 -21.41 15.58
CA ASP A 138 -4.24 -21.26 16.81
C ASP A 138 -2.97 -20.44 16.56
N LEU A 139 -2.30 -20.68 15.42
CA LEU A 139 -1.11 -19.94 15.02
C LEU A 139 -1.44 -18.47 14.71
N ALA A 140 -2.54 -18.22 14.00
CA ALA A 140 -3.02 -16.87 13.70
C ALA A 140 -3.29 -16.07 14.98
N GLN A 141 -3.97 -16.68 15.96
CA GLN A 141 -4.24 -16.05 17.25
C GLN A 141 -2.96 -15.83 18.07
N ARG A 142 -2.05 -16.82 18.09
CA ARG A 142 -0.82 -16.75 18.88
C ARG A 142 0.16 -15.70 18.37
N PHE A 143 0.31 -15.58 17.06
CA PHE A 143 1.27 -14.68 16.42
C PHE A 143 0.64 -13.36 15.94
N TYR A 144 -0.66 -13.14 16.20
CA TYR A 144 -1.42 -11.95 15.76
C TYR A 144 -1.32 -11.72 14.24
N LEU A 145 -1.43 -12.81 13.47
CA LEU A 145 -1.38 -12.80 12.01
C LEU A 145 -2.70 -13.31 11.44
N THR A 146 -3.02 -12.90 10.21
CA THR A 146 -4.17 -13.46 9.51
C THR A 146 -3.89 -14.90 9.08
N GLU A 147 -4.92 -15.74 9.00
CA GLU A 147 -4.76 -17.11 8.50
C GLU A 147 -4.16 -17.16 7.08
N ARG A 148 -4.46 -16.15 6.25
CA ARG A 148 -3.87 -16.02 4.92
C ARG A 148 -2.35 -15.85 5.00
N ARG A 149 -1.87 -14.99 5.90
CA ARG A 149 -0.43 -14.75 6.10
C ARG A 149 0.26 -15.98 6.67
N ILE A 150 -0.36 -16.68 7.63
CA ILE A 150 0.16 -17.96 8.15
C ILE A 150 0.31 -18.99 7.02
N ARG A 151 -0.70 -19.13 6.14
CA ARG A 151 -0.61 -20.02 4.97
C ARG A 151 0.51 -19.65 4.01
N GLN A 152 0.70 -18.36 3.74
CA GLN A 152 1.81 -17.88 2.90
C GLN A 152 3.17 -18.26 3.52
N ILE A 153 3.36 -17.99 4.82
CA ILE A 153 4.59 -18.31 5.54
C ILE A 153 4.91 -19.81 5.47
N ILE A 154 3.91 -20.67 5.70
CA ILE A 154 4.08 -22.13 5.62
C ILE A 154 4.46 -22.54 4.19
N ASN A 155 3.77 -22.02 3.16
CA ASN A 155 4.06 -22.36 1.77
C ASN A 155 5.47 -21.91 1.35
N GLU A 156 5.89 -20.72 1.77
CA GLU A 156 7.24 -20.19 1.53
C GLU A 156 8.32 -21.07 2.18
N GLY A 157 8.09 -21.56 3.40
CA GLY A 157 9.04 -22.43 4.12
C GLY A 157 9.06 -23.90 3.69
N THR A 158 8.14 -24.34 2.82
CA THR A 158 8.08 -25.73 2.33
C THR A 158 8.65 -25.88 0.91
N SER A 159 9.11 -24.79 0.29
CA SER A 159 9.59 -24.77 -1.10
C SER A 159 11.07 -25.16 -1.26
N GLU A 160 11.65 -25.90 -0.30
CA GLU A 160 13.01 -26.47 -0.37
C GLU A 160 13.00 -27.95 -0.77
#